data_AF-A0A918YPC2-F1
#
_entry.id   AF-A0A918YPC2-F1
#
_cell.length_a   1.000
_cell.length_b   1.000
_cell.length_c   1.000
_cell.angle_alpha   90.00
_cell.angle_beta   90.00
_cell.angle_gamma   90.00
#
_symmetry.space_group_name_H-M   'P 1'
#
loop_
_entity.id
_entity.type
_entity.pdbx_description
1 polymer ?
#
loop_
_entity_poly.entity_id
_entity_poly.type
_entity_poly.pdbx_seq_one_letter_code
_entity_poly.pdbx_strand_id
1 'polypeptide(L)'
;MHARFEPLPAPSRSQDAQDTAKALRERPAEWAHIETLGNLNRATNLAYRIRTGRHSAFRPAGAFDATARLTGDGTASVYACYVSTTQQ
;
A
#
# COMPACT_ATOMS: atom_id res chain seq x y z
N MET A 1 -18.92 28.85 6.28
CA MET A 1 -19.15 27.50 5.73
C MET A 1 -17.80 26.97 5.26
N HIS A 2 -17.16 26.08 6.01
CA HIS A 2 -15.78 25.66 5.75
C HIS A 2 -15.76 24.50 4.74
N ALA A 3 -15.45 24.78 3.47
CA ALA A 3 -15.12 23.74 2.51
C ALA A 3 -13.70 23.24 2.82
N ARG A 4 -13.59 21.99 3.27
CA ARG A 4 -12.32 21.30 3.53
C ARG A 4 -11.81 20.76 2.20
N PHE A 5 -10.76 21.36 1.66
CA PHE A 5 -10.06 20.83 0.49
C PHE A 5 -9.30 19.57 0.90
N GLU A 6 -9.91 18.41 0.67
CA GLU A 6 -9.18 17.14 0.61
C GLU A 6 -8.76 16.98 -0.86
N PRO A 7 -7.46 17.13 -1.21
CA PRO A 7 -7.03 16.89 -2.57
C PRO A 7 -7.21 15.40 -2.84
N LEU A 8 -8.24 15.07 -3.61
CA LEU A 8 -8.39 13.77 -4.27
C LEU A 8 -7.02 13.43 -4.89
N PRO A 9 -6.32 12.37 -4.44
CA PRO A 9 -5.05 12.04 -5.03
C PRO A 9 -5.28 11.74 -6.52
N ALA A 10 -4.68 12.57 -7.38
CA ALA A 10 -4.70 12.38 -8.81
C ALA A 10 -4.22 10.95 -9.13
N PRO A 11 -4.75 10.27 -10.16
CA PRO A 11 -4.36 8.92 -10.54
C PRO A 11 -2.93 8.91 -11.10
N SER A 12 -1.95 9.00 -10.22
CA SER A 12 -0.52 8.91 -10.50
C SER A 12 0.03 7.70 -9.74
N ARG A 13 -0.57 6.52 -9.98
CA ARG A 13 -0.28 5.25 -9.29
C ARG A 13 1.22 4.97 -9.09
N SER A 14 2.07 5.45 -10.00
CA SER A 14 3.51 5.27 -9.93
C SER A 14 4.21 6.23 -8.96
N GLN A 15 3.76 7.49 -8.87
CA GLN A 15 4.35 8.51 -8.01
C GLN A 15 3.88 8.34 -6.56
N ASP A 16 2.59 8.05 -6.39
CA ASP A 16 1.95 7.81 -5.09
C ASP A 16 2.55 6.59 -4.37
N ALA A 17 2.80 5.51 -5.11
CA ALA A 17 3.44 4.32 -4.54
C ALA A 17 4.90 4.57 -4.13
N GLN A 18 5.65 5.41 -4.86
CA GLN A 18 7.02 5.77 -4.48
C GLN A 18 7.07 6.68 -3.27
N ASP A 19 6.16 7.67 -3.21
CA ASP A 19 6.04 8.56 -2.05
C ASP A 19 5.62 7.79 -0.81
N THR A 20 4.64 6.90 -0.94
CA THR A 20 4.22 5.99 0.13
C THR A 20 5.37 5.09 0.58
N ALA A 21 6.15 4.50 -0.34
CA ALA A 21 7.31 3.69 0.03
C ALA A 21 8.38 4.51 0.77
N LYS A 22 8.55 5.80 0.44
CA LYS A 22 9.47 6.70 1.14
C LYS A 22 8.93 7.06 2.53
N ALA A 23 7.66 7.43 2.65
CA ALA A 23 7.00 7.72 3.93
C ALA A 23 7.03 6.50 4.88
N LEU A 24 6.80 5.30 4.35
CA LEU A 24 6.92 4.04 5.10
C LEU A 24 8.36 3.75 5.57
N ARG A 25 9.39 4.17 4.81
CA ARG A 25 10.79 4.09 5.26
C ARG A 25 11.11 5.10 6.37
N GLU A 26 10.48 6.27 6.33
CA GLU A 26 10.58 7.29 7.39
C GLU A 26 9.81 6.87 8.66
N ARG A 27 8.81 5.99 8.52
CA ARG A 27 7.98 5.46 9.61
C ARG A 27 7.93 3.92 9.59
N PRO A 28 9.03 3.25 9.98
CA PRO A 28 9.03 1.79 10.08
C PRO A 28 7.94 1.33 11.06
N ALA A 29 7.31 0.19 10.77
CA ALA A 29 6.19 -0.40 11.54
C ALA A 29 4.82 0.33 11.46
N GLU A 30 4.69 1.42 10.68
CA GLU A 30 3.38 2.02 10.38
C GLU A 30 2.75 1.39 9.13
N TRP A 31 1.45 1.07 9.21
CA TRP A 31 0.69 0.54 8.07
C TRP A 31 0.08 1.68 7.26
N ALA A 32 0.51 1.85 6.01
CA ALA A 32 -0.10 2.77 5.07
C ALA A 32 -1.16 2.06 4.24
N HIS A 33 -2.30 2.72 4.05
CA HIS A 33 -3.32 2.27 3.12
C HIS A 33 -2.90 2.60 1.69
N ILE A 34 -2.82 1.58 0.83
CA ILE A 34 -2.34 1.70 -0.55
C ILE A 34 -3.51 1.90 -1.51
N GLU A 35 -4.47 0.97 -1.50
CA GLU A 35 -5.59 1.01 -2.44
C GLU A 35 -6.76 0.16 -1.95
N THR A 36 -7.97 0.66 -2.13
CA THR A 36 -9.20 -0.12 -1.95
C THR A 36 -9.68 -0.64 -3.30
N LEU A 37 -9.88 -1.95 -3.38
CA LEU A 37 -10.32 -2.65 -4.58
C LEU A 37 -11.71 -3.24 -4.36
N GLY A 38 -12.56 -3.24 -5.38
CA GLY A 38 -13.89 -3.86 -5.32
C GLY A 38 -13.89 -5.39 -5.23
N ASN A 39 -12.74 -6.03 -5.11
CA ASN A 39 -12.63 -7.49 -5.04
C ASN A 39 -11.41 -7.91 -4.21
N LEU A 40 -11.63 -8.80 -3.24
CA LEU A 40 -10.58 -9.39 -2.40
C LEU A 40 -9.49 -10.06 -3.23
N ASN A 41 -9.85 -10.77 -4.31
CA ASN A 41 -8.86 -11.44 -5.15
C ASN A 41 -7.87 -10.45 -5.79
N ARG A 42 -8.34 -9.26 -6.17
CA ARG A 42 -7.47 -8.21 -6.69
C ARG A 42 -6.59 -7.62 -5.59
N ALA A 43 -7.15 -7.41 -4.40
CA ALA A 43 -6.42 -6.89 -3.25
C ALA A 43 -5.31 -7.84 -2.79
N THR A 44 -5.61 -9.13 -2.67
CA THR A 44 -4.62 -10.16 -2.33
C THR A 44 -3.50 -10.25 -3.37
N ASN A 45 -3.84 -10.18 -4.66
CA ASN A 45 -2.83 -10.19 -5.72
C ASN A 45 -1.94 -8.92 -5.68
N LEU A 46 -2.53 -7.75 -5.41
CA LEU A 46 -1.76 -6.51 -5.24
C LEU A 46 -0.82 -6.59 -4.02
N ALA A 47 -1.33 -7.03 -2.87
CA ALA A 47 -0.52 -7.25 -1.66
C ALA A 47 0.64 -8.22 -1.93
N TYR A 48 0.38 -9.33 -2.62
CA TYR A 48 1.42 -10.28 -3.02
C TYR A 48 2.50 -9.65 -3.90
N ARG A 49 2.12 -8.82 -4.88
CA ARG A 49 3.07 -8.11 -5.75
C ARG A 49 3.93 -7.09 -5.01
N ILE A 50 3.38 -6.43 -3.99
CA ILE A 50 4.10 -5.51 -3.11
C ILE A 50 5.12 -6.30 -2.27
N ARG A 51 4.67 -7.36 -1.59
CA ARG A 51 5.52 -8.22 -0.74
C ARG A 51 6.67 -8.87 -1.50
N THR A 52 6.41 -9.30 -2.74
CA THR A 52 7.41 -9.91 -3.63
C THR A 52 8.29 -8.90 -4.37
N GLY A 53 8.13 -7.59 -4.14
CA GLY A 53 8.92 -6.55 -4.81
C GLY A 53 8.73 -6.48 -6.33
N ARG A 54 7.61 -7.04 -6.82
CA ARG A 54 7.20 -7.02 -8.24
C ARG A 54 6.48 -5.73 -8.60
N HIS A 55 6.20 -4.89 -7.61
CA HIS A 55 5.78 -3.52 -7.79
C HIS A 55 7.02 -2.60 -7.77
N SER A 56 7.26 -1.83 -8.83
CA SER A 56 8.50 -1.06 -9.02
C SER A 56 8.81 -0.10 -7.86
N ALA A 57 7.78 0.39 -7.18
CA ALA A 57 7.92 1.26 -6.01
C ALA A 57 8.33 0.53 -4.72
N PHE A 58 8.07 -0.78 -4.61
CA PHE A 58 8.28 -1.58 -3.38
C PHE A 58 9.44 -2.57 -3.53
N ARG A 59 10.51 -2.16 -4.22
CA ARG A 59 11.77 -2.90 -4.27
C ARG A 59 12.69 -2.47 -3.12
N PRO A 60 13.49 -3.38 -2.54
CA PRO A 60 13.67 -4.80 -2.89
C PRO A 60 12.59 -5.73 -2.31
N ALA A 61 12.46 -6.94 -2.88
CA ALA A 61 11.53 -7.96 -2.41
C ALA A 61 11.77 -8.30 -0.94
N GLY A 62 10.70 -8.41 -0.14
CA GLY A 62 10.79 -8.68 1.30
C GLY A 62 10.99 -7.45 2.18
N ALA A 63 11.32 -6.28 1.65
CA ALA A 63 11.50 -5.06 2.45
C ALA A 63 10.18 -4.45 2.94
N PHE A 64 9.05 -4.84 2.34
CA PHE A 64 7.73 -4.37 2.68
C PHE A 64 6.81 -5.57 2.91
N ASP A 65 6.07 -5.56 4.02
CA ASP A 65 4.95 -6.44 4.23
C ASP A 65 3.69 -5.80 3.65
N ALA A 66 2.81 -6.61 3.09
CA ALA A 66 1.55 -6.12 2.55
C ALA A 66 0.44 -7.11 2.83
N THR A 67 -0.71 -6.58 3.24
CA THR A 67 -1.88 -7.36 3.62
C THR A 67 -3.12 -6.79 2.95
N ALA A 68 -4.04 -7.69 2.58
CA ALA A 68 -5.34 -7.33 2.05
C ALA A 68 -6.39 -7.63 3.12
N ARG A 69 -7.24 -6.64 3.42
CA ARG A 69 -8.31 -6.76 4.39
C ARG A 69 -9.65 -6.49 3.71
N LEU A 70 -10.61 -7.39 3.91
CA LEU A 70 -11.98 -7.15 3.47
C LEU A 70 -12.62 -6.06 4.35
N THR A 71 -13.25 -5.10 3.71
CA THR A 71 -14.01 -4.02 4.34
C THR A 71 -15.50 -4.38 4.28
N GLY A 72 -16.29 -3.93 5.26
CA GLY A 72 -17.71 -4.26 5.40
C GLY A 72 -18.58 -3.92 4.18
N ASP A 73 -18.13 -2.98 3.34
CA ASP A 73 -18.78 -2.56 2.09
C ASP A 73 -18.59 -3.55 0.91
N GLY A 74 -18.04 -4.74 1.14
CA GLY A 74 -17.76 -5.71 0.07
C GLY A 74 -16.55 -5.33 -0.80
N THR A 75 -15.79 -4.32 -0.36
CA THR A 75 -14.50 -3.95 -0.95
C THR A 75 -13.35 -4.55 -0.13
N ALA A 76 -12.14 -4.51 -0.66
CA ALA A 76 -10.94 -4.99 0.00
C ALA A 76 -9.86 -3.91 -0.06
N SER A 77 -9.41 -3.47 1.10
CA SER A 77 -8.35 -2.48 1.28
C SER A 77 -7.01 -3.17 1.41
N VAL A 78 -6.01 -2.69 0.66
CA VAL A 78 -4.63 -3.15 0.72
C VAL A 78 -3.83 -2.21 1.58
N TYR A 79 -3.13 -2.76 2.54
CA TYR A 79 -2.22 -2.04 3.41
C TYR A 79 -0.80 -2.54 3.20
N ALA A 80 0.18 -1.64 3.27
CA ALA A 80 1.60 -2.00 3.27
C ALA A 80 2.31 -1.37 4.47
N CYS A 81 3.29 -2.08 5.00
CA CYS A 81 4.12 -1.66 6.11
C CYS A 81 5.58 -1.94 5.77
N TYR A 82 6.48 -1.00 6.05
CA TYR A 82 7.91 -1.25 5.89
C TYR A 82 8.39 -2.12 7.05
N VAL A 83 8.68 -3.38 6.73
CA VAL A 83 9.33 -4.33 7.62
C VAL A 83 10.71 -4.58 7.03
N SER A 84 11.67 -3.74 7.39
CA SER A 84 13.07 -3.97 7.03
C SER A 84 13.42 -5.43 7.29
N THR A 85 13.86 -6.16 6.25
CA THR A 85 14.12 -7.59 6.29
C THR A 85 15.12 -7.91 7.40
N THR A 86 14.62 -8.49 8.49
CA THR A 86 15.36 -9.50 9.22
C THR A 86 14.53 -10.77 9.13
N GLN A 87 14.74 -11.56 8.07
CA GLN A 87 14.67 -13.01 8.15
C GLN A 87 15.28 -13.62 6.89
N GLN A 88 16.09 -14.64 7.16
CA GLN A 88 17.13 -15.26 6.35
C GLN A 88 16.58 -16.26 5.34
#